data_AF-A0A950GTG5-F1
#
_entry.id   AF-A0A950GTG5-F1
#
_cell.length_a   1.000
_cell.length_b   1.000
_cell.length_c   1.000
_cell.angle_alpha   90.00
_cell.angle_beta   90.00
_cell.angle_gamma   90.00
#
_symmetry.space_group_name_H-M   'P 1'
#
loop_
_entity.id
_entity.type
_entity.pdbx_description
1 polymer ?
#
loop_
_entity_poly.entity_id
_entity_poly.type
_entity_poly.pdbx_seq_one_letter_code
_entity_poly.pdbx_strand_id
1 'polypeptide(L)'
;MIRKVLSGAGALAVVLGGVLVAQSGVAGATKTPVTLSGSITCTAIGAVKFSPALVNGGTAPDTIKVLAKLASCSGSGASSGGVTLTGGTLKAASSSTTANSCGAILGGSSLPQLTGTVKWKGSGGSITESSVTITNATTVLNDNGNSGQGEVDVSLPTSVTAGSYSGEGAAFSGLTSNATGLSLDSKCGKAAGLRGVAFGKPGGTVSGSVTISAPGGGS
;
A
#
# COMPACT_ATOMS: atom_id res chain seq x y z
N MET A 1 27.37 -8.87 -10.47
CA MET A 1 27.31 -9.65 -9.23
C MET A 1 28.61 -9.44 -8.47
N ILE A 2 28.62 -8.57 -7.47
CA ILE A 2 29.82 -8.22 -6.69
C ILE A 2 29.66 -8.84 -5.31
N ARG A 3 30.49 -9.85 -5.01
CA ARG A 3 30.63 -10.45 -3.69
C ARG A 3 31.49 -9.53 -2.83
N LYS A 4 30.97 -9.05 -1.70
CA LYS A 4 31.78 -8.44 -0.64
C LYS A 4 31.82 -9.40 0.54
N VAL A 5 32.96 -10.05 0.68
CA VAL A 5 33.40 -10.73 1.90
C VAL A 5 34.31 -9.74 2.61
N LEU A 6 34.06 -9.44 3.89
CA LEU A 6 35.10 -8.93 4.75
C LEU A 6 34.91 -9.50 6.16
N SER A 7 35.80 -10.44 6.49
CA SER A 7 36.07 -10.95 7.82
C SER A 7 36.71 -9.86 8.68
N GLY A 8 36.31 -9.78 9.95
CA GLY A 8 36.94 -8.93 10.95
C GLY A 8 36.83 -9.59 12.31
N ALA A 9 37.95 -10.08 12.81
CA ALA A 9 38.09 -10.87 14.03
C ALA A 9 38.18 -10.01 15.29
N GLY A 10 37.68 -10.57 16.39
CA GLY A 10 38.40 -10.59 17.68
C GLY A 10 38.31 -9.36 18.59
N ALA A 11 37.61 -9.53 19.71
CA ALA A 11 38.09 -9.11 21.03
C ALA A 11 37.34 -9.91 22.11
N LEU A 12 37.99 -10.93 22.66
CA LEU A 12 37.62 -11.56 23.92
C LEU A 12 38.09 -10.65 25.06
N ALA A 13 37.18 -9.87 25.64
CA ALA A 13 37.43 -9.16 26.88
C ALA A 13 36.82 -9.96 28.04
N VAL A 14 37.68 -10.71 28.74
CA VAL A 14 37.36 -11.36 30.02
C VAL A 14 37.38 -10.28 31.10
N VAL A 15 36.21 -9.89 31.62
CA VAL A 15 36.09 -9.02 32.79
C VAL A 15 35.69 -9.89 33.98
N LEU A 16 36.64 -10.08 34.90
CA LEU A 16 36.42 -10.68 36.21
C LEU A 16 35.77 -9.67 37.17
N GLY A 17 34.75 -10.14 37.90
CA GLY A 17 34.51 -9.72 39.27
C GLY A 17 33.87 -8.37 39.49
N GLY A 18 32.57 -8.26 39.28
CA GLY A 18 31.74 -7.19 39.82
C GLY A 18 30.36 -7.73 40.14
N VAL A 19 29.92 -7.60 41.40
CA VAL A 19 28.60 -8.02 41.88
C VAL A 19 27.53 -7.39 40.98
N LEU A 20 26.96 -8.19 40.09
CA LEU A 20 25.76 -7.85 39.32
C LEU A 20 24.62 -7.78 40.33
N VAL A 21 24.40 -6.59 40.88
CA VAL A 21 23.08 -6.22 41.39
C VAL A 21 22.17 -6.37 40.18
N ALA A 22 21.42 -7.48 40.16
CA ALA A 22 20.39 -7.72 39.18
C ALA A 22 19.39 -6.58 39.33
N GLN A 23 19.61 -5.49 38.60
CA GLN A 23 18.55 -4.54 38.30
C GLN A 23 17.52 -5.40 37.57
N SER A 24 16.46 -5.76 38.29
CA SER A 24 15.21 -6.23 37.73
C SER A 24 14.77 -5.14 36.78
N GLY A 25 15.27 -5.22 35.55
CA GLY A 25 14.81 -4.40 34.45
C GLY A 25 13.32 -4.64 34.43
N VAL A 26 12.56 -3.64 34.86
CA VAL A 26 11.11 -3.59 34.71
C VAL A 26 10.89 -3.89 33.25
N ALA A 27 10.49 -5.14 32.96
CA ALA A 27 10.20 -5.58 31.62
C ALA A 27 9.07 -4.65 31.17
N GLY A 28 9.43 -3.67 30.34
CA GLY A 28 8.49 -2.66 29.89
C GLY A 28 7.30 -3.40 29.32
N ALA A 29 6.14 -3.27 29.97
CA ALA A 29 4.95 -4.01 29.60
C ALA A 29 4.68 -3.72 28.12
N THR A 30 4.90 -4.71 27.27
CA THR A 30 4.63 -4.61 25.84
C THR A 30 3.15 -4.28 25.71
N LYS A 31 2.83 -3.04 25.31
CA LYS A 31 1.44 -2.63 25.09
C LYS A 31 0.85 -3.57 24.05
N THR A 32 -0.17 -4.31 24.42
CA THR A 32 -0.91 -5.18 23.50
C THR A 32 -1.45 -4.30 22.36
N PRO A 33 -1.23 -4.67 21.09
CA PRO A 33 -1.83 -3.96 19.96
C PRO A 33 -3.34 -3.91 20.09
N VAL A 34 -3.91 -2.73 19.84
CA VAL A 34 -5.35 -2.50 19.87
C VAL A 34 -5.95 -2.84 18.51
N THR A 35 -7.07 -3.53 18.52
CA THR A 35 -7.94 -3.71 17.36
C THR A 35 -8.96 -2.56 17.34
N LEU A 36 -9.11 -1.92 16.20
CA LEU A 36 -10.04 -0.82 16.02
C LEU A 36 -11.37 -1.35 15.46
N SER A 37 -12.45 -0.57 15.55
CA SER A 37 -13.77 -0.95 15.05
C SER A 37 -14.52 0.29 14.60
N GLY A 38 -15.38 0.17 13.58
CA GLY A 38 -16.09 1.29 12.95
C GLY A 38 -15.60 1.59 11.52
N SER A 39 -16.12 2.66 10.93
CA SER A 39 -15.74 3.09 9.58
C SER A 39 -14.63 4.13 9.61
N ILE A 40 -13.73 4.09 8.62
CA ILE A 40 -12.61 5.00 8.48
C ILE A 40 -12.40 5.36 7.04
N THR A 41 -12.27 6.65 6.78
CA THR A 41 -11.84 7.19 5.51
C THR A 41 -10.45 7.80 5.65
N CYS A 42 -9.49 7.37 4.83
CA CYS A 42 -8.15 7.96 4.75
C CYS A 42 -7.88 8.52 3.35
N THR A 43 -7.08 9.58 3.26
CA THR A 43 -6.46 10.00 2.01
C THR A 43 -5.31 9.04 1.66
N ALA A 44 -5.29 8.53 0.43
CA ALA A 44 -4.21 7.66 -0.05
C ALA A 44 -3.31 8.36 -1.07
N ILE A 45 -2.00 8.29 -0.84
CA ILE A 45 -0.98 8.85 -1.73
C ILE A 45 0.04 7.75 -2.03
N GLY A 46 0.27 7.43 -3.30
CA GLY A 46 1.02 6.23 -3.62
C GLY A 46 1.41 6.06 -5.07
N ALA A 47 1.81 4.83 -5.39
CA ALA A 47 2.10 4.41 -6.75
C ALA A 47 1.82 2.92 -6.97
N VAL A 48 1.38 2.59 -8.17
CA VAL A 48 1.39 1.26 -8.76
C VAL A 48 2.71 1.09 -9.51
N LYS A 49 3.42 -0.02 -9.30
CA LYS A 49 4.70 -0.34 -9.94
C LYS A 49 4.59 -1.64 -10.72
N PHE A 50 5.26 -1.70 -11.87
CA PHE A 50 5.28 -2.84 -12.77
C PHE A 50 6.71 -3.39 -12.88
N SER A 51 6.86 -4.71 -12.77
CA SER A 51 8.13 -5.40 -12.91
C SER A 51 7.96 -6.73 -13.67
N PRO A 52 8.48 -6.88 -14.90
CA PRO A 52 9.22 -5.88 -15.66
C PRO A 52 8.35 -4.67 -16.06
N ALA A 53 8.99 -3.63 -16.61
CA ALA A 53 8.28 -2.44 -17.09
C ALA A 53 7.28 -2.84 -18.20
N LEU A 54 6.13 -2.16 -18.24
CA LEU A 54 5.16 -2.38 -19.30
C LEU A 54 5.68 -1.80 -20.62
N VAL A 55 5.51 -2.55 -21.71
CA VAL A 55 5.90 -2.15 -23.06
C VAL A 55 4.81 -2.51 -24.06
N ASN A 56 4.81 -1.89 -25.23
CA ASN A 56 3.88 -2.24 -26.30
C ASN A 56 4.16 -3.66 -26.81
N GLY A 57 3.16 -4.54 -26.73
CA GLY A 57 3.29 -5.94 -27.13
C GLY A 57 4.15 -6.79 -26.18
N GLY A 58 4.41 -6.33 -24.95
CA GLY A 58 5.16 -7.10 -23.95
C GLY A 58 4.46 -8.43 -23.64
N THR A 59 5.23 -9.52 -23.57
CA THR A 59 4.74 -10.89 -23.32
C THR A 59 5.30 -11.51 -22.03
N ALA A 60 6.24 -10.85 -21.36
CA ALA A 60 6.83 -11.36 -20.15
C ALA A 60 5.82 -11.26 -18.98
N PRO A 61 5.76 -12.24 -18.08
CA PRO A 61 4.97 -12.14 -16.86
C PRO A 61 5.38 -10.91 -16.05
N ASP A 62 4.41 -10.09 -15.67
CA ASP A 62 4.63 -8.93 -14.81
C ASP A 62 4.31 -9.21 -13.34
N THR A 63 4.82 -8.36 -12.48
CA THR A 63 4.45 -8.28 -11.07
C THR A 63 4.00 -6.86 -10.81
N ILE A 64 2.76 -6.72 -10.34
CA ILE A 64 2.16 -5.43 -10.02
C ILE A 64 2.30 -5.23 -8.52
N LYS A 65 2.83 -4.08 -8.11
CA LYS A 65 2.96 -3.71 -6.69
C LYS A 65 2.28 -2.39 -6.43
N VAL A 66 1.39 -2.35 -5.45
CA VAL A 66 0.74 -1.13 -4.98
C VAL A 66 1.36 -0.72 -3.66
N LEU A 67 1.81 0.52 -3.59
CA LEU A 67 2.35 1.14 -2.38
C LEU A 67 1.62 2.45 -2.15
N ALA A 68 0.93 2.58 -1.01
CA ALA A 68 0.26 3.82 -0.65
C ALA A 68 0.53 4.20 0.80
N LYS A 69 0.71 5.49 1.04
CA LYS A 69 0.67 6.12 2.35
C LYS A 69 -0.76 6.56 2.62
N LEU A 70 -1.28 6.19 3.78
CA LEU A 70 -2.59 6.61 4.26
C LEU A 70 -2.38 7.79 5.23
N ALA A 71 -3.11 8.87 5.02
CA ALA A 71 -3.06 10.10 5.80
C ALA A 71 -4.47 10.64 6.06
N SER A 72 -4.59 11.60 6.96
CA SER A 72 -5.86 12.30 7.26
C SER A 72 -7.03 11.33 7.49
N CYS A 73 -6.78 10.27 8.26
CA CYS A 73 -7.79 9.26 8.55
C CYS A 73 -8.84 9.81 9.51
N SER A 74 -10.11 9.63 9.18
CA SER A 74 -11.27 10.09 9.97
C SER A 74 -12.38 9.05 9.94
N GLY A 75 -13.30 9.08 10.91
CA GLY A 75 -14.46 8.19 10.96
C GLY A 75 -14.68 7.61 12.35
N SER A 76 -15.77 6.85 12.53
CA SER A 76 -16.14 6.30 13.84
C SER A 76 -15.11 5.31 14.39
N GLY A 77 -14.31 4.68 13.51
CA GLY A 77 -13.25 3.76 13.93
C GLY A 77 -11.86 4.36 14.10
N ALA A 78 -11.72 5.68 13.97
CA ALA A 78 -10.43 6.35 14.05
C ALA A 78 -9.86 6.38 15.48
N SER A 79 -10.58 5.95 16.52
CA SER A 79 -10.08 5.88 17.89
C SER A 79 -10.72 4.75 18.70
N SER A 80 -9.93 4.06 19.51
CA SER A 80 -10.41 3.07 20.50
C SER A 80 -9.35 2.83 21.58
N GLY A 81 -9.78 2.61 22.82
CA GLY A 81 -8.87 2.23 23.92
C GLY A 81 -7.73 3.23 24.18
N GLY A 82 -7.96 4.53 23.99
CA GLY A 82 -6.93 5.57 24.12
C GLY A 82 -5.90 5.61 22.99
N VAL A 83 -6.11 4.82 21.92
CA VAL A 83 -5.32 4.84 20.69
C VAL A 83 -6.10 5.58 19.60
N THR A 84 -5.44 6.51 18.93
CA THR A 84 -6.03 7.28 17.80
C THR A 84 -5.25 6.99 16.53
N LEU A 85 -5.96 6.63 15.46
CA LEU A 85 -5.39 6.40 14.14
C LEU A 85 -4.93 7.73 13.52
N THR A 86 -3.67 7.78 13.10
CA THR A 86 -3.05 8.96 12.48
C THR A 86 -2.70 8.76 11.01
N GLY A 87 -2.74 7.51 10.52
CA GLY A 87 -2.40 7.16 9.16
C GLY A 87 -1.98 5.70 9.02
N GLY A 88 -1.29 5.37 7.94
CA GLY A 88 -0.81 4.03 7.71
C GLY A 88 -0.03 3.86 6.41
N THR A 89 0.30 2.62 6.07
CA THR A 89 0.93 2.27 4.81
C THR A 89 0.32 0.99 4.28
N LEU A 90 -0.23 1.05 3.07
CA LEU A 90 -0.67 -0.08 2.28
C LEU A 90 0.50 -0.61 1.45
N LYS A 91 0.69 -1.92 1.46
CA LYS A 91 1.54 -2.64 0.52
C LYS A 91 0.79 -3.84 0.00
N ALA A 92 0.53 -3.90 -1.30
CA ALA A 92 -0.04 -5.07 -1.95
C ALA A 92 0.77 -5.45 -3.18
N ALA A 93 0.79 -6.73 -3.52
CA ALA A 93 1.42 -7.23 -4.72
C ALA A 93 0.53 -8.30 -5.37
N SER A 94 0.52 -8.34 -6.69
CA SER A 94 -0.01 -9.47 -7.42
C SER A 94 1.04 -10.59 -7.47
N SER A 95 0.58 -11.82 -7.58
CA SER A 95 1.39 -12.97 -7.97
C SER A 95 1.48 -13.12 -9.51
N SER A 96 1.31 -12.01 -10.24
CA SER A 96 0.85 -11.99 -11.64
C SER A 96 1.63 -12.88 -12.63
N THR A 97 0.85 -13.42 -13.57
CA THR A 97 1.22 -14.12 -14.81
C THR A 97 0.75 -13.34 -16.06
N THR A 98 0.23 -12.12 -15.88
CA THR A 98 -0.24 -11.26 -16.95
C THR A 98 0.96 -10.75 -17.75
N ALA A 99 0.81 -10.70 -19.07
CA ALA A 99 1.84 -10.15 -19.94
C ALA A 99 2.07 -8.66 -19.62
N ASN A 100 3.33 -8.22 -19.62
CA ASN A 100 3.76 -6.83 -19.38
C ASN A 100 3.41 -5.88 -20.55
N SER A 101 2.16 -5.96 -21.02
CA SER A 101 1.63 -5.23 -22.16
C SER A 101 0.88 -3.98 -21.72
N CYS A 102 1.32 -2.82 -22.20
CA CYS A 102 0.61 -1.57 -21.94
C CYS A 102 -0.83 -1.58 -22.46
N GLY A 103 -1.08 -2.16 -23.64
CA GLY A 103 -2.42 -2.19 -24.23
C GLY A 103 -3.43 -2.98 -23.38
N ALA A 104 -2.99 -4.08 -22.78
CA ALA A 104 -3.85 -4.87 -21.89
C ALA A 104 -4.15 -4.11 -20.60
N ILE A 105 -3.10 -3.62 -19.93
CA ILE A 105 -3.22 -2.98 -18.62
C ILE A 105 -3.95 -1.64 -18.74
N LEU A 106 -3.54 -0.76 -19.65
CA LEU A 106 -4.13 0.58 -19.78
C LEU A 106 -5.48 0.58 -20.51
N GLY A 107 -5.81 -0.50 -21.22
CA GLY A 107 -7.10 -0.71 -21.89
C GLY A 107 -8.23 -1.13 -20.96
N GLY A 108 -8.04 -1.12 -19.63
CA GLY A 108 -9.08 -1.45 -18.67
C GLY A 108 -9.20 -2.94 -18.35
N SER A 109 -8.22 -3.78 -18.72
CA SER A 109 -8.25 -5.18 -18.31
C SER A 109 -8.23 -5.30 -16.79
N SER A 110 -8.95 -6.30 -16.28
CA SER A 110 -8.87 -6.65 -14.85
C SER A 110 -7.43 -7.06 -14.52
N LEU A 111 -6.88 -6.42 -13.50
CA LEU A 111 -5.62 -6.77 -12.91
C LEU A 111 -5.80 -8.06 -12.09
N PRO A 112 -4.76 -8.90 -12.03
CA PRO A 112 -4.75 -10.07 -11.16
C PRO A 112 -4.97 -9.66 -9.70
N GLN A 113 -5.51 -10.59 -8.92
CA GLN A 113 -5.70 -10.39 -7.49
C GLN A 113 -4.40 -9.93 -6.83
N LEU A 114 -4.48 -8.87 -6.03
CA LEU A 114 -3.38 -8.41 -5.21
C LEU A 114 -3.64 -8.77 -3.76
N THR A 115 -2.62 -9.27 -3.08
CA THR A 115 -2.66 -9.53 -1.65
C THR A 115 -1.62 -8.68 -0.95
N GLY A 116 -1.93 -8.26 0.26
CA GLY A 116 -1.10 -7.27 0.94
C GLY A 116 -1.47 -7.05 2.38
N THR A 117 -0.85 -6.02 2.95
CA THR A 117 -1.13 -5.57 4.31
C THR A 117 -1.22 -4.06 4.41
N VAL A 118 -1.97 -3.61 5.41
CA VAL A 118 -2.05 -2.22 5.84
C VAL A 118 -1.46 -2.11 7.24
N LYS A 119 -0.29 -1.47 7.31
CA LYS A 119 0.36 -1.15 8.57
C LYS A 119 -0.16 0.18 9.09
N TRP A 120 -0.94 0.14 10.15
CA TRP A 120 -1.54 1.32 10.77
C TRP A 120 -0.55 2.09 11.66
N LYS A 121 -0.74 3.40 11.75
CA LYS A 121 0.01 4.29 12.63
C LYS A 121 -0.95 4.94 13.63
N GLY A 122 -0.75 4.67 14.91
CA GLY A 122 -1.53 5.26 15.99
C GLY A 122 -0.72 6.20 16.89
N SER A 123 -1.40 7.11 17.58
CA SER A 123 -0.91 7.77 18.80
C SER A 123 -1.54 7.10 20.02
N GLY A 124 -0.81 7.03 21.15
CA GLY A 124 -1.30 6.41 22.39
C GLY A 124 -1.00 4.91 22.53
N GLY A 125 -0.73 4.21 21.42
CA GLY A 125 -0.39 2.78 21.40
C GLY A 125 -0.14 2.23 19.99
N SER A 126 0.05 0.92 19.90
CA SER A 126 0.16 0.18 18.63
C SER A 126 -1.20 -0.33 18.15
N ILE A 127 -1.39 -0.37 16.84
CA ILE A 127 -2.60 -0.87 16.18
C ILE A 127 -2.22 -2.16 15.44
N THR A 128 -3.04 -3.21 15.52
CA THR A 128 -2.81 -4.50 14.85
C THR A 128 -2.75 -4.31 13.33
N GLU A 129 -1.81 -4.95 12.62
CA GLU A 129 -1.76 -4.88 11.15
C GLU A 129 -3.02 -5.51 10.51
N SER A 130 -3.47 -4.97 9.38
CA SER A 130 -4.58 -5.55 8.60
C SER A 130 -4.07 -6.27 7.36
N SER A 131 -4.61 -7.45 7.07
CA SER A 131 -4.45 -8.14 5.78
C SER A 131 -5.50 -7.64 4.81
N VAL A 132 -5.10 -7.42 3.56
CA VAL A 132 -6.00 -6.94 2.50
C VAL A 132 -5.90 -7.80 1.26
N THR A 133 -7.04 -7.98 0.61
CA THR A 133 -7.14 -8.60 -0.71
C THR A 133 -7.82 -7.60 -1.64
N ILE A 134 -7.19 -7.32 -2.78
CA ILE A 134 -7.70 -6.46 -3.83
C ILE A 134 -8.13 -7.35 -4.99
N THR A 135 -9.42 -7.35 -5.30
CA THR A 135 -9.98 -8.14 -6.42
C THR A 135 -10.59 -7.19 -7.45
N ASN A 136 -10.61 -7.62 -8.72
CA ASN A 136 -11.19 -6.83 -9.81
C ASN A 136 -10.61 -5.41 -9.92
N ALA A 137 -9.34 -5.24 -9.58
CA ALA A 137 -8.67 -3.96 -9.79
C ALA A 137 -8.60 -3.68 -11.29
N THR A 138 -8.86 -2.45 -11.71
CA THR A 138 -8.77 -2.05 -13.12
C THR A 138 -7.95 -0.78 -13.25
N THR A 139 -7.29 -0.63 -14.38
CA THR A 139 -6.60 0.60 -14.77
C THR A 139 -7.17 1.06 -16.11
N VAL A 140 -7.88 2.17 -16.12
CA VAL A 140 -8.46 2.72 -17.34
C VAL A 140 -7.78 4.04 -17.64
N LEU A 141 -7.26 4.19 -18.87
CA LEU A 141 -6.95 5.51 -19.42
C LEU A 141 -8.26 6.20 -19.77
N ASN A 142 -8.69 7.14 -18.93
CA ASN A 142 -9.79 8.02 -19.23
C ASN A 142 -9.26 9.24 -19.98
N ASP A 143 -9.49 9.26 -21.29
CA ASP A 143 -9.26 10.45 -22.09
C ASP A 143 -10.47 11.38 -21.87
N ASN A 144 -10.35 12.36 -20.97
CA ASN A 144 -11.43 13.27 -20.59
C ASN A 144 -11.84 14.26 -21.71
N GLY A 145 -11.64 13.91 -22.99
CA GLY A 145 -11.99 14.72 -24.17
C GLY A 145 -11.12 15.98 -24.35
N ASN A 146 -10.34 16.37 -23.34
CA ASN A 146 -9.39 17.47 -23.42
C ASN A 146 -8.06 16.97 -23.97
N SER A 147 -7.99 16.93 -25.31
CA SER A 147 -6.79 16.88 -26.18
C SER A 147 -5.43 16.76 -25.46
N GLY A 148 -5.18 15.59 -24.87
CA GLY A 148 -3.87 15.20 -24.37
C GLY A 148 -3.68 15.04 -22.86
N GLN A 149 -4.73 15.19 -22.05
CA GLN A 149 -4.69 14.95 -20.61
C GLN A 149 -5.53 13.74 -20.22
N GLY A 150 -5.16 12.55 -20.71
CA GLY A 150 -5.78 11.32 -20.19
C GLY A 150 -5.42 11.13 -18.71
N GLU A 151 -6.37 10.80 -17.86
CA GLU A 151 -6.09 10.38 -16.48
C GLU A 151 -6.09 8.85 -16.43
N VAL A 152 -5.22 8.25 -15.62
CA VAL A 152 -5.37 6.81 -15.33
C VAL A 152 -6.18 6.67 -14.07
N ASP A 153 -7.40 6.19 -14.21
CA ASP A 153 -8.18 5.80 -13.04
C ASP A 153 -7.82 4.39 -12.64
N VAL A 154 -7.33 4.27 -11.41
CA VAL A 154 -7.03 3.01 -10.77
C VAL A 154 -8.18 2.71 -9.81
N SER A 155 -9.03 1.76 -10.18
CA SER A 155 -10.03 1.21 -9.28
C SER A 155 -9.40 0.08 -8.49
N LEU A 156 -9.38 0.17 -7.17
CA LEU A 156 -8.89 -0.88 -6.26
C LEU A 156 -10.02 -1.28 -5.33
N PRO A 157 -10.98 -2.13 -5.76
CA PRO A 157 -11.95 -2.71 -4.84
C PRO A 157 -11.17 -3.58 -3.84
N THR A 158 -11.22 -3.25 -2.54
CA THR A 158 -10.53 -4.08 -1.55
C THR A 158 -11.49 -4.68 -0.54
N SER A 159 -11.15 -5.88 -0.10
CA SER A 159 -11.72 -6.48 1.09
C SER A 159 -10.63 -6.57 2.15
N VAL A 160 -10.96 -6.17 3.38
CA VAL A 160 -10.08 -6.41 4.52
C VAL A 160 -10.44 -7.78 5.07
N THR A 161 -9.53 -8.73 4.93
CA THR A 161 -9.79 -10.15 5.21
C THR A 161 -9.45 -10.54 6.65
N ALA A 162 -8.55 -9.80 7.32
CA ALA A 162 -8.21 -9.99 8.73
C ALA A 162 -7.50 -8.76 9.33
N GLY A 163 -7.51 -8.61 10.66
CA GLY A 163 -6.68 -7.65 11.41
C GLY A 163 -7.47 -6.57 12.14
N SER A 164 -6.92 -5.34 12.22
CA SER A 164 -7.54 -4.23 12.98
C SER A 164 -8.93 -3.80 12.53
N TYR A 165 -9.40 -4.28 11.39
CA TYR A 165 -10.74 -4.11 10.87
C TYR A 165 -11.06 -5.41 10.14
N SER A 166 -12.15 -6.08 10.49
CA SER A 166 -12.52 -7.35 9.86
C SER A 166 -14.02 -7.36 9.66
N GLY A 167 -14.52 -7.48 8.43
CA GLY A 167 -15.92 -7.90 8.23
C GLY A 167 -16.74 -7.14 7.19
N GLU A 168 -16.27 -6.05 6.57
CA GLU A 168 -16.77 -5.57 5.26
C GLU A 168 -15.69 -4.82 4.48
N GLY A 169 -15.92 -4.64 3.17
CA GLY A 169 -14.92 -4.22 2.19
C GLY A 169 -14.33 -2.83 2.45
N ALA A 170 -13.01 -2.71 2.36
CA ALA A 170 -12.37 -1.42 2.21
C ALA A 170 -12.53 -0.95 0.75
N ALA A 171 -13.38 0.04 0.49
CA ALA A 171 -13.46 0.60 -0.85
C ALA A 171 -12.42 1.72 -0.99
N PHE A 172 -11.47 1.58 -1.91
CA PHE A 172 -10.77 2.74 -2.44
C PHE A 172 -11.75 3.41 -3.40
N SER A 173 -12.34 4.53 -2.99
CA SER A 173 -13.00 5.45 -3.91
C SER A 173 -11.95 5.91 -4.91
N GLY A 174 -12.26 5.74 -6.20
CA GLY A 174 -11.34 5.78 -7.36
C GLY A 174 -10.07 6.58 -7.15
N LEU A 175 -8.91 5.93 -7.34
CA LEU A 175 -7.62 6.60 -7.27
C LEU A 175 -7.30 7.17 -8.67
N THR A 176 -7.38 8.47 -8.82
CA THR A 176 -6.99 9.13 -10.07
C THR A 176 -5.48 9.36 -10.09
N SER A 177 -4.82 8.88 -11.15
CA SER A 177 -3.41 9.10 -11.42
C SER A 177 -3.12 10.56 -11.69
N ASN A 178 -1.94 11.02 -11.28
CA ASN A 178 -1.47 12.37 -11.57
C ASN A 178 -0.71 12.48 -12.91
N ALA A 179 -0.72 11.44 -13.75
CA ALA A 179 -0.05 11.40 -15.04
C ALA A 179 -1.04 11.65 -16.18
N THR A 180 -0.66 12.51 -17.12
CA THR A 180 -1.41 12.73 -18.37
C THR A 180 -1.23 11.55 -19.33
N GLY A 181 -2.28 11.17 -20.05
CA GLY A 181 -2.35 9.93 -20.85
C GLY A 181 -1.31 9.89 -21.96
N LEU A 182 -1.05 11.03 -22.60
CA LEU A 182 0.02 11.16 -23.62
C LEU A 182 1.41 10.85 -23.06
N SER A 183 1.64 11.12 -21.77
CA SER A 183 2.93 10.82 -21.12
C SER A 183 3.10 9.34 -20.79
N LEU A 184 2.02 8.55 -20.79
CA LEU A 184 2.04 7.13 -20.47
C LEU A 184 2.20 6.28 -21.73
N ASP A 185 1.45 6.57 -22.78
CA ASP A 185 1.59 5.89 -24.08
C ASP A 185 3.02 6.07 -24.64
N SER A 186 3.54 7.30 -24.57
CA SER A 186 4.93 7.57 -24.96
C SER A 186 5.99 6.88 -24.09
N LYS A 187 5.67 6.45 -22.86
CA LYS A 187 6.57 5.62 -22.03
C LYS A 187 6.51 4.15 -22.41
N CYS A 188 5.35 3.67 -22.85
CA CYS A 188 5.14 2.29 -23.31
C CYS A 188 5.87 1.98 -24.62
N GLY A 189 6.05 2.97 -25.50
CA GLY A 189 6.84 2.84 -26.73
C GLY A 189 8.36 2.94 -26.54
N LYS A 190 8.86 3.27 -25.34
CA LYS A 190 10.29 3.39 -25.07
C LYS A 190 10.88 2.07 -24.59
N ALA A 191 12.15 1.81 -24.90
CA ALA A 191 12.89 0.64 -24.41
C ALA A 191 12.90 0.52 -22.88
N ALA A 192 12.78 1.64 -22.15
CA ALA A 192 12.72 1.65 -20.69
C ALA A 192 11.37 1.19 -20.11
N GLY A 193 10.29 1.23 -20.92
CA GLY A 193 8.91 0.92 -20.57
C GLY A 193 8.29 1.82 -19.49
N LEU A 194 7.01 1.58 -19.20
CA LEU A 194 6.30 2.18 -18.08
C LEU A 194 6.54 1.35 -16.80
N ARG A 195 7.26 1.94 -15.84
CA ARG A 195 7.62 1.27 -14.57
C ARG A 195 6.63 1.49 -13.43
N GLY A 196 5.75 2.46 -13.57
CA GLY A 196 4.76 2.76 -12.55
C GLY A 196 3.99 4.04 -12.78
N VAL A 197 2.89 4.16 -12.06
CA VAL A 197 1.92 5.26 -12.11
C VAL A 197 1.68 5.72 -10.67
N ALA A 198 1.86 7.00 -10.40
CA ALA A 198 1.61 7.59 -9.08
C ALA A 198 0.17 8.12 -8.97
N PHE A 199 -0.35 8.22 -7.76
CA PHE A 199 -1.69 8.73 -7.44
C PHE A 199 -1.69 9.56 -6.14
N GLY A 200 -2.66 10.48 -6.00
CA GLY A 200 -2.92 11.23 -4.75
C GLY A 200 -2.00 12.43 -4.47
N LYS A 201 -1.76 13.34 -5.44
CA LYS A 201 -0.81 14.47 -5.25
C LYS A 201 -1.20 15.40 -4.07
N PRO A 202 -0.25 15.82 -3.21
CA PRO A 202 -0.52 16.88 -2.23
C PRO A 202 -0.64 18.24 -2.94
N GLY A 203 -1.78 18.90 -2.83
CA GLY A 203 -1.98 20.30 -3.28
C GLY A 203 -2.80 20.50 -4.57
N GLY A 204 -3.33 19.44 -5.19
CA GLY A 204 -4.45 19.53 -6.14
C GLY A 204 -5.67 18.86 -5.51
N THR A 205 -6.89 19.18 -5.96
CA THR A 205 -8.13 18.54 -5.45
C THR A 205 -7.98 17.02 -5.55
N VAL A 206 -7.73 16.37 -4.41
CA VAL A 206 -7.44 14.94 -4.36
C VAL A 206 -8.74 14.19 -4.59
N SER A 207 -8.86 13.48 -5.72
CA SER A 207 -9.91 12.47 -5.92
C SER A 207 -9.29 11.11 -5.66
N GLY A 208 -9.54 10.56 -4.48
CA GLY A 208 -9.01 9.29 -4.02
C GLY A 208 -9.09 9.17 -2.51
N SER A 209 -10.13 8.51 -2.01
CA SER A 209 -10.32 8.23 -0.58
C SER A 209 -10.42 6.72 -0.37
N VAL A 210 -9.95 6.24 0.77
CA VAL A 210 -10.03 4.82 1.14
C VAL A 210 -10.97 4.72 2.30
N THR A 211 -12.15 4.15 2.09
CA THR A 211 -13.14 3.90 3.14
C THR A 211 -13.07 2.44 3.56
N ILE A 212 -12.65 2.18 4.79
CA ILE A 212 -12.66 0.87 5.43
C ILE A 212 -13.83 0.82 6.39
N SER A 213 -14.74 -0.13 6.22
CA SER A 213 -15.83 -0.37 7.16
C SER A 213 -15.56 -1.63 7.98
N ALA A 214 -15.57 -1.51 9.31
CA ALA A 214 -15.74 -2.68 10.16
C ALA A 214 -17.23 -3.10 10.13
N PRO A 215 -17.56 -4.38 10.34
CA PRO A 215 -18.92 -4.84 10.51
C PRO A 215 -19.48 -4.09 11.71
N GLY A 216 -20.65 -3.47 11.50
CA GLY A 216 -21.42 -2.95 12.61
C GLY A 216 -21.63 -4.09 13.59
N GLY A 217 -21.11 -3.95 14.81
CA GLY A 217 -21.44 -4.86 15.90
C GLY A 217 -22.93 -4.73 16.15
N GLY A 218 -23.73 -5.55 15.46
CA GLY A 218 -25.13 -5.77 15.78
C GLY A 218 -25.17 -6.29 17.20
N SER A 219 -25.51 -5.39 18.13
CA SER A 219 -25.77 -5.70 19.53
C SER A 219 -27.25 -5.98 19.67
#